data_AF-A0A954U9K4-F1
#
_entry.id   AF-A0A954U9K4-F1
#
_cell.length_a   1.000
_cell.length_b   1.000
_cell.length_c   1.000
_cell.angle_alpha   90.00
_cell.angle_beta   90.00
_cell.angle_gamma   90.00
#
_symmetry.space_group_name_H-M   'P 1'
#
loop_
_entity.id
_entity.type
_entity.pdbx_description
1 polymer ?
#
loop_
_entity_poly.entity_id
_entity_poly.type
_entity_poly.pdbx_seq_one_letter_code
_entity_poly.pdbx_strand_id
1 'polypeptide(L)'
;MKLSPLLLTVLLILNPAQFGSTSAQDSHPLPALFGTDGLGRSLPEASDVREFRKDRQVGIFYFTWLNLNEVHDNTQIVAKYPDALSTTASPPWGPKNAYHFWGEPLFGYYRSDDPWILRRHAELLSDAGVDFLVFDATNAAIYQDVILKLLQVFEEQRQLGERVPQVTFMVNTQAGKTADRILQTFYKSSHHPKNEYPELWFQWQGKPLLLCDPAEASPEVAEFFTLRKAHWPFELVNTHNAWHWEATYPQVYSYDTDPSKAEEVNVSVGQNLRQSDGRVEMMSTGNARGRSFHSGKIDTRPDAYLYGFNFEEQWQRAFELDPEIVFVTGWNEWIAMQLNHGEGRPIFCDQFDAENSRDVEMMKGGYADNYYLQLAANIRRYQGMNPPPTCSVPTSIDVGGPFEQWGEVAYEYKDHANETLPRDHAGCGNNHYRVTTGRNDFRVLKVAQDAKNLCFYVQTSEPISPSSDANWMWLMLDIKDSNHPNWEGFHFLVNRQSSTPSETSIESCAGQWNWQSAGTANYRV
;
A
#
# COMPACT_ATOMS: atom_id res chain seq x y z
N MET A 1 -1.69 29.98 3.60
CA MET A 1 -2.34 28.65 3.67
C MET A 1 -2.26 28.06 2.27
N LYS A 2 -1.24 27.23 2.02
CA LYS A 2 -1.14 26.48 0.76
C LYS A 2 -2.18 25.37 0.85
N LEU A 3 -3.30 25.50 0.14
CA LEU A 3 -4.11 24.36 -0.22
C LEU A 3 -3.24 23.57 -1.20
N SER A 4 -2.60 22.49 -0.73
CA SER A 4 -2.06 21.48 -1.62
C SER A 4 -3.29 20.77 -2.20
N PRO A 5 -3.63 20.92 -3.49
CA PRO A 5 -4.56 19.98 -4.09
C PRO A 5 -3.81 18.66 -4.10
N LEU A 6 -4.27 17.73 -3.28
CA LEU A 6 -3.79 16.37 -3.26
C LEU A 6 -4.28 15.75 -4.58
N LEU A 7 -3.50 15.90 -5.64
CA LEU A 7 -3.70 15.15 -6.86
C LEU A 7 -3.10 13.78 -6.60
N LEU A 8 -3.97 12.77 -6.48
CA LEU A 8 -3.57 11.40 -6.72
C LEU A 8 -3.25 11.34 -8.22
N THR A 9 -1.98 11.56 -8.58
CA THR A 9 -1.53 11.35 -9.95
C THR A 9 -1.49 9.85 -10.17
N VAL A 10 -2.50 9.31 -10.84
CA VAL A 10 -2.45 7.95 -11.40
C VAL A 10 -1.37 7.98 -12.48
N LEU A 11 -0.17 7.51 -12.13
CA LEU A 11 0.93 7.36 -13.07
C LEU A 11 0.79 5.99 -13.73
N LEU A 12 0.59 6.02 -15.04
CA LEU A 12 0.29 4.85 -15.87
C LEU A 12 1.33 3.75 -15.72
N ILE A 13 0.82 2.55 -15.46
CA ILE A 13 1.59 1.40 -15.03
C ILE A 13 1.98 0.54 -16.23
N LEU A 14 3.27 0.21 -16.30
CA LEU A 14 3.85 -0.71 -17.28
C LEU A 14 3.76 -2.14 -16.74
N ASN A 15 3.02 -3.04 -17.39
CA ASN A 15 3.21 -4.49 -17.22
C ASN A 15 2.87 -5.28 -18.49
N PRO A 16 3.83 -5.96 -19.15
CA PRO A 16 3.54 -6.80 -20.30
C PRO A 16 3.11 -8.20 -19.86
N ALA A 17 1.83 -8.55 -20.04
CA ALA A 17 1.37 -9.94 -19.89
C ALA A 17 1.33 -10.63 -21.26
N GLN A 18 2.20 -11.63 -21.47
CA GLN A 18 2.01 -12.63 -22.52
C GLN A 18 0.87 -13.57 -22.11
N PHE A 19 -0.13 -13.72 -22.97
CA PHE A 19 -1.23 -14.65 -22.74
C PHE A 19 -0.74 -16.10 -22.80
N GLY A 20 -0.81 -16.77 -21.65
CA GLY A 20 -0.79 -18.23 -21.49
C GLY A 20 -1.69 -18.57 -20.30
N SER A 21 -2.67 -19.44 -20.51
CA SER A 21 -3.57 -19.92 -19.46
C SER A 21 -2.81 -20.80 -18.46
N THR A 22 -2.67 -20.39 -17.19
CA THR A 22 -2.35 -21.32 -16.10
C THR A 22 -2.79 -20.79 -14.72
N SER A 23 -3.33 -21.71 -13.94
CA SER A 23 -3.71 -21.67 -12.52
C SER A 23 -2.53 -21.43 -11.57
N ALA A 24 -2.84 -20.88 -10.38
CA ALA A 24 -1.95 -20.45 -9.29
C ALA A 24 -1.16 -19.16 -9.58
N GLN A 25 -1.35 -18.14 -8.75
CA GLN A 25 -0.56 -16.89 -8.77
C GLN A 25 0.89 -17.20 -8.42
N ASP A 26 1.71 -17.47 -9.44
CA ASP A 26 3.15 -17.35 -9.34
C ASP A 26 3.48 -15.86 -9.10
N SER A 27 4.45 -15.55 -8.24
CA SER A 27 4.94 -14.18 -8.08
C SER A 27 5.42 -13.66 -9.46
N HIS A 28 4.78 -12.61 -9.94
CA HIS A 28 5.06 -12.01 -11.25
C HIS A 28 5.96 -10.78 -11.10
N PRO A 29 6.71 -10.40 -12.17
CA PRO A 29 7.50 -9.18 -12.13
C PRO A 29 6.61 -8.01 -11.75
N LEU A 30 7.12 -7.18 -10.84
CA LEU A 30 6.41 -6.00 -10.38
C LEU A 30 6.01 -5.12 -11.57
N PRO A 31 4.79 -4.58 -11.58
CA PRO A 31 4.49 -3.48 -12.47
C PRO A 31 5.56 -2.39 -12.29
N ALA A 32 6.07 -1.84 -13.40
CA ALA A 32 7.01 -0.73 -13.29
C ALA A 32 6.22 0.54 -12.94
N LEU A 33 5.93 0.71 -11.65
CA LEU A 33 5.58 1.99 -11.06
C LEU A 33 6.74 2.96 -11.28
N PHE A 34 6.42 4.17 -11.72
CA PHE A 34 7.33 5.31 -11.69
C PHE A 34 6.74 6.35 -10.75
N GLY A 35 7.58 7.07 -10.04
CA GLY A 35 7.13 8.04 -9.07
C GLY A 35 8.32 8.67 -8.37
N THR A 36 8.13 9.91 -7.96
CA THR A 36 9.05 10.65 -7.09
C THR A 36 8.23 11.18 -5.93
N ASP A 37 8.66 10.89 -4.71
CA ASP A 37 7.93 11.33 -3.53
C ASP A 37 8.16 12.82 -3.20
N GLY A 38 7.46 13.31 -2.17
CA GLY A 38 7.57 14.71 -1.73
C GLY A 38 8.95 15.13 -1.21
N LEU A 39 9.89 14.19 -1.05
CA LEU A 39 11.29 14.44 -0.67
C LEU A 39 12.23 14.40 -1.88
N GLY A 40 11.73 14.14 -3.09
CA GLY A 40 12.53 14.02 -4.30
C GLY A 40 13.18 12.64 -4.48
N ARG A 41 12.72 11.61 -3.78
CA ARG A 41 13.22 10.23 -3.94
C ARG A 41 12.44 9.54 -5.05
N SER A 42 13.12 9.17 -6.13
CA SER A 42 12.52 8.42 -7.23
C SER A 42 12.55 6.92 -6.99
N LEU A 43 11.53 6.21 -7.49
CA LEU A 43 11.53 4.76 -7.54
C LEU A 43 12.72 4.25 -8.37
N PRO A 44 13.37 3.15 -7.97
CA PRO A 44 14.53 2.65 -8.68
C PRO A 44 14.15 2.05 -10.04
N GLU A 45 15.02 2.24 -11.03
CA GLU A 45 14.91 1.68 -12.37
C GLU A 45 15.61 0.31 -12.46
N ALA A 46 15.48 -0.38 -13.60
CA ALA A 46 16.05 -1.72 -13.78
C ALA A 46 17.58 -1.78 -13.68
N SER A 47 18.27 -0.65 -13.89
CA SER A 47 19.72 -0.52 -13.68
C SER A 47 20.12 -0.42 -12.21
N ASP A 48 19.18 -0.07 -11.33
CA ASP A 48 19.44 0.21 -9.91
C ASP A 48 19.17 -1.00 -9.01
N VAL A 49 18.55 -2.05 -9.56
CA VAL A 49 18.12 -3.24 -8.83
C VAL A 49 18.53 -4.52 -9.53
N ARG A 50 18.37 -5.64 -8.82
CA ARG A 50 18.58 -6.98 -9.39
C ARG A 50 17.46 -7.38 -10.34
N GLU A 51 17.73 -8.39 -11.16
CA GLU A 51 16.69 -9.10 -11.91
C GLU A 51 15.65 -9.69 -10.96
N PHE A 52 14.39 -9.73 -11.41
CA PHE A 52 13.27 -10.21 -10.61
C PHE A 52 13.48 -11.65 -10.15
N ARG A 53 13.25 -11.91 -8.86
CA ARG A 53 13.34 -13.21 -8.21
C ARG A 53 12.01 -13.59 -7.57
N LYS A 54 11.42 -14.66 -8.10
CA LYS A 54 10.14 -15.20 -7.63
C LYS A 54 10.19 -15.85 -6.24
N ASP A 55 11.37 -16.24 -5.78
CA ASP A 55 11.62 -16.85 -4.46
C ASP A 55 11.89 -15.80 -3.37
N ARG A 56 11.52 -14.54 -3.62
CA ARG A 56 11.58 -13.45 -2.64
C ARG A 56 10.20 -12.83 -2.54
N GLN A 57 9.53 -13.07 -1.43
CA GLN A 57 8.16 -12.60 -1.23
C GLN A 57 8.08 -11.61 -0.06
N VAL A 58 7.10 -10.70 -0.13
CA VAL A 58 6.87 -9.68 0.89
C VAL A 58 5.47 -9.83 1.46
N GLY A 59 5.40 -10.06 2.77
CA GLY A 59 4.18 -10.02 3.56
C GLY A 59 4.04 -8.66 4.24
N ILE A 60 2.80 -8.18 4.39
CA ILE A 60 2.53 -6.97 5.18
C ILE A 60 1.41 -7.21 6.20
N PHE A 61 1.59 -6.70 7.40
CA PHE A 61 0.59 -6.82 8.46
C PHE A 61 -0.59 -5.88 8.18
N TYR A 62 -1.82 -6.41 8.26
CA TYR A 62 -3.02 -5.72 7.80
C TYR A 62 -4.14 -5.80 8.84
N PHE A 63 -4.78 -4.67 9.09
CA PHE A 63 -5.73 -4.47 10.18
C PHE A 63 -7.16 -4.27 9.66
N THR A 64 -8.09 -5.05 10.21
CA THR A 64 -9.48 -5.19 9.72
C THR A 64 -10.52 -4.65 10.71
N TRP A 65 -10.11 -3.79 11.64
CA TRP A 65 -10.89 -3.47 12.84
C TRP A 65 -11.25 -1.99 13.01
N LEU A 66 -11.05 -1.15 11.98
CA LEU A 66 -11.49 0.24 11.99
C LEU A 66 -13.02 0.31 11.88
N ASN A 67 -13.68 0.53 13.02
CA ASN A 67 -15.13 0.72 13.10
C ASN A 67 -15.51 1.47 14.38
N LEU A 68 -14.90 2.65 14.61
CA LEU A 68 -15.14 3.42 15.84
C LEU A 68 -16.45 4.22 15.78
N ASN A 69 -17.16 4.27 16.90
CA ASN A 69 -18.37 5.08 17.06
C ASN A 69 -18.09 6.57 17.23
N GLU A 70 -16.88 6.94 17.65
CA GLU A 70 -16.39 8.31 17.79
C GLU A 70 -14.98 8.39 17.23
N VAL A 71 -14.58 9.57 16.73
CA VAL A 71 -13.21 9.81 16.27
C VAL A 71 -12.51 10.69 17.31
N HIS A 72 -11.45 10.14 17.90
CA HIS A 72 -10.44 10.89 18.59
C HIS A 72 -9.15 10.80 17.77
N ASP A 73 -8.48 11.92 17.55
CA ASP A 73 -7.23 12.00 16.79
C ASP A 73 -6.16 12.65 17.65
N ASN A 74 -5.08 11.91 17.93
CA ASN A 74 -4.00 12.34 18.80
C ASN A 74 -3.28 13.58 18.24
N THR A 75 -3.01 13.61 16.94
CA THR A 75 -2.36 14.75 16.28
C THR A 75 -3.22 16.01 16.41
N GLN A 76 -4.53 15.90 16.22
CA GLN A 76 -5.45 17.03 16.40
C GLN A 76 -5.60 17.45 17.86
N ILE A 77 -5.67 16.49 18.79
CA ILE A 77 -5.76 16.75 20.23
C ILE A 77 -4.53 17.53 20.70
N VAL A 78 -3.32 17.04 20.38
CA VAL A 78 -2.07 17.68 20.80
C VAL A 78 -1.92 19.07 20.16
N ALA A 79 -2.31 19.24 18.89
CA ALA A 79 -2.28 20.53 18.21
C ALA A 79 -3.25 21.55 18.83
N LYS A 80 -4.43 21.11 19.28
CA LYS A 80 -5.48 21.99 19.81
C LYS A 80 -5.31 22.32 21.29
N TYR A 81 -4.73 21.41 22.07
CA TYR A 81 -4.63 21.52 23.53
C TYR A 81 -3.16 21.44 23.97
N PRO A 82 -2.48 22.58 24.23
CA PRO A 82 -1.06 22.62 24.55
C PRO A 82 -0.65 21.77 25.76
N ASP A 83 -1.55 21.61 26.73
CA ASP A 83 -1.31 20.85 27.96
C ASP A 83 -1.73 19.38 27.87
N ALA A 84 -2.22 18.89 26.70
CA ALA A 84 -2.77 17.54 26.55
C ALA A 84 -1.78 16.44 26.94
N LEU A 85 -0.48 16.65 26.75
CA LEU A 85 0.55 15.68 27.11
C LEU A 85 0.82 15.58 28.62
N SER A 86 0.27 16.49 29.42
CA SER A 86 0.43 16.49 30.87
C SER A 86 -0.76 15.86 31.62
N THR A 87 -1.83 15.52 30.91
CA THR A 87 -3.11 15.10 31.50
C THR A 87 -3.78 13.99 30.69
N THR A 88 -4.54 13.15 31.39
CA THR A 88 -5.45 12.14 30.83
C THR A 88 -6.91 12.56 30.95
N ALA A 89 -7.15 13.84 31.29
CA ALA A 89 -8.49 14.38 31.40
C ALA A 89 -9.27 14.30 30.08
N SER A 90 -10.58 14.21 30.23
CA SER A 90 -11.54 14.27 29.13
C SER A 90 -12.50 15.43 29.35
N PRO A 91 -12.54 16.43 28.45
CA PRO A 91 -11.67 16.60 27.28
C PRO A 91 -10.19 16.81 27.66
N PRO A 92 -9.22 16.50 26.78
CA PRO A 92 -9.43 16.24 25.35
C PRO A 92 -9.39 14.77 24.88
N TRP A 93 -9.02 13.80 25.73
CA TRP A 93 -8.68 12.43 25.31
C TRP A 93 -9.86 11.42 25.24
N GLY A 94 -11.12 11.87 25.25
CA GLY A 94 -12.26 10.94 25.18
C GLY A 94 -12.42 10.07 26.45
N PRO A 95 -13.31 9.06 26.44
CA PRO A 95 -13.54 8.21 27.60
C PRO A 95 -12.34 7.29 27.88
N LYS A 96 -12.27 6.75 29.10
CA LYS A 96 -11.23 5.79 29.49
C LYS A 96 -11.20 4.61 28.52
N ASN A 97 -9.99 4.21 28.09
CA ASN A 97 -9.76 3.13 27.13
C ASN A 97 -10.36 3.39 25.73
N ALA A 98 -10.62 4.65 25.37
CA ALA A 98 -11.00 4.98 24.00
C ALA A 98 -9.85 4.70 23.03
N TYR A 99 -10.21 4.20 21.85
CA TYR A 99 -9.30 4.13 20.72
C TYR A 99 -9.17 5.49 20.06
N HIS A 100 -7.95 5.82 19.67
CA HIS A 100 -7.62 7.07 19.02
C HIS A 100 -6.85 6.80 17.74
N PHE A 101 -7.19 7.53 16.69
CA PHE A 101 -6.35 7.67 15.52
C PHE A 101 -5.06 8.41 15.92
N TRP A 102 -3.90 7.92 15.48
CA TRP A 102 -2.65 8.68 15.67
C TRP A 102 -2.60 9.89 14.72
N GLY A 103 -3.27 9.82 13.58
CA GLY A 103 -3.46 10.89 12.60
C GLY A 103 -4.56 10.55 11.58
N GLU A 104 -4.84 11.45 10.63
CA GLU A 104 -5.89 11.25 9.63
C GLU A 104 -5.37 10.47 8.40
N PRO A 105 -5.94 9.29 8.08
CA PRO A 105 -5.62 8.58 6.83
C PRO A 105 -5.93 9.43 5.61
N LEU A 106 -5.23 9.20 4.49
CA LEU A 106 -5.46 9.94 3.24
C LEU A 106 -6.91 9.89 2.79
N PHE A 107 -7.54 8.73 2.95
CA PHE A 107 -8.93 8.48 2.58
C PHE A 107 -9.95 8.81 3.69
N GLY A 108 -9.51 9.57 4.71
CA GLY A 108 -10.27 9.93 5.89
C GLY A 108 -10.36 8.81 6.92
N TYR A 109 -11.04 9.05 8.05
CA TYR A 109 -11.37 8.05 9.07
C TYR A 109 -12.36 7.00 8.54
N TYR A 110 -11.92 6.17 7.59
CA TYR A 110 -12.74 5.15 6.95
C TYR A 110 -13.06 3.99 7.90
N ARG A 111 -14.00 3.13 7.50
CA ARG A 111 -14.25 1.84 8.15
C ARG A 111 -13.62 0.70 7.34
N SER A 112 -13.15 -0.34 8.00
CA SER A 112 -12.44 -1.45 7.34
C SER A 112 -13.33 -2.25 6.37
N ASP A 113 -14.65 -2.12 6.44
CA ASP A 113 -15.62 -2.76 5.54
C ASP A 113 -15.95 -1.94 4.28
N ASP A 114 -15.35 -0.76 4.10
CA ASP A 114 -15.59 0.10 2.93
C ASP A 114 -15.00 -0.51 1.65
N PRO A 115 -15.82 -1.00 0.70
CA PRO A 115 -15.32 -1.68 -0.51
C PRO A 115 -14.53 -0.75 -1.44
N TRP A 116 -14.74 0.56 -1.36
CA TRP A 116 -13.97 1.53 -2.14
C TRP A 116 -12.52 1.63 -1.65
N ILE A 117 -12.32 1.50 -0.32
CA ILE A 117 -11.00 1.48 0.31
C ILE A 117 -10.31 0.13 0.06
N LEU A 118 -11.04 -0.97 0.25
CA LEU A 118 -10.51 -2.32 0.04
C LEU A 118 -9.98 -2.51 -1.39
N ARG A 119 -10.67 -1.95 -2.39
CA ARG A 119 -10.22 -1.98 -3.80
C ARG A 119 -8.90 -1.23 -3.99
N ARG A 120 -8.81 -0.01 -3.45
CA ARG A 120 -7.57 0.79 -3.48
C ARG A 120 -6.41 0.16 -2.74
N HIS A 121 -6.67 -0.50 -1.62
CA HIS A 121 -5.63 -1.26 -0.92
C HIS A 121 -5.16 -2.44 -1.77
N ALA A 122 -6.05 -3.13 -2.50
CA ALA A 122 -5.65 -4.18 -3.43
C ALA A 122 -4.72 -3.65 -4.52
N GLU A 123 -5.10 -2.53 -5.17
CA GLU A 123 -4.34 -1.84 -6.21
C GLU A 123 -2.96 -1.41 -5.68
N LEU A 124 -2.94 -0.54 -4.67
CA LEU A 124 -1.71 0.03 -4.11
C LEU A 124 -0.72 -1.03 -3.62
N LEU A 125 -1.20 -2.06 -2.93
CA LEU A 125 -0.34 -3.11 -2.38
C LEU A 125 0.18 -4.04 -3.48
N SER A 126 -0.65 -4.40 -4.46
CA SER A 126 -0.21 -5.14 -5.65
C SER A 126 0.88 -4.40 -6.43
N ASP A 127 0.69 -3.10 -6.58
CA ASP A 127 1.58 -2.19 -7.27
C ASP A 127 2.92 -2.02 -6.55
N ALA A 128 2.88 -1.86 -5.23
CA ALA A 128 4.08 -1.81 -4.41
C ALA A 128 4.85 -3.13 -4.40
N GLY A 129 4.18 -4.23 -4.77
CA GLY A 129 4.78 -5.56 -4.86
C GLY A 129 4.54 -6.48 -3.68
N VAL A 130 3.60 -6.13 -2.80
CA VAL A 130 3.21 -6.98 -1.69
C VAL A 130 2.57 -8.27 -2.21
N ASP A 131 3.09 -9.41 -1.78
CA ASP A 131 2.59 -10.72 -2.20
C ASP A 131 1.44 -11.21 -1.33
N PHE A 132 1.46 -10.91 -0.03
CA PHE A 132 0.40 -11.33 0.87
C PHE A 132 0.15 -10.40 2.06
N LEU A 133 -1.09 -10.42 2.53
CA LEU A 133 -1.53 -9.75 3.75
C LEU A 133 -1.52 -10.76 4.91
N VAL A 134 -1.03 -10.32 6.06
CA VAL A 134 -1.16 -11.05 7.32
C VAL A 134 -2.23 -10.35 8.14
N PHE A 135 -3.41 -10.97 8.27
CA PHE A 135 -4.48 -10.40 9.08
C PHE A 135 -4.18 -10.54 10.57
N ASP A 136 -4.35 -9.43 11.30
CA ASP A 136 -4.31 -9.45 12.75
C ASP A 136 -5.53 -10.16 13.34
N ALA A 137 -5.28 -11.34 13.93
CA ALA A 137 -6.22 -12.06 14.79
C ALA A 137 -5.57 -12.41 16.14
N THR A 138 -4.53 -11.65 16.54
CA THR A 138 -3.70 -11.95 17.70
C THR A 138 -4.45 -11.84 19.03
N ASN A 139 -5.55 -11.07 19.08
CA ASN A 139 -6.44 -10.97 20.24
C ASN A 139 -7.70 -11.86 20.16
N ALA A 140 -7.70 -12.88 19.31
CA ALA A 140 -8.81 -13.84 19.09
C ALA A 140 -10.08 -13.27 18.42
N ALA A 141 -10.12 -11.95 18.15
CA ALA A 141 -11.10 -11.33 17.28
C ALA A 141 -10.69 -11.52 15.82
N ILE A 142 -11.60 -12.05 14.99
CA ILE A 142 -11.32 -12.40 13.58
C ILE A 142 -11.86 -11.34 12.61
N TYR A 143 -12.87 -10.56 13.01
CA TYR A 143 -13.53 -9.59 12.12
C TYR A 143 -14.04 -10.24 10.82
N GLN A 144 -14.73 -11.38 10.97
CA GLN A 144 -15.16 -12.24 9.87
C GLN A 144 -15.86 -11.48 8.73
N ASP A 145 -16.81 -10.59 9.05
CA ASP A 145 -17.58 -9.85 8.03
C ASP A 145 -16.70 -8.94 7.18
N VAL A 146 -15.71 -8.30 7.80
CA VAL A 146 -14.73 -7.43 7.12
C VAL A 146 -13.82 -8.26 6.21
N ILE A 147 -13.33 -9.40 6.72
CA ILE A 147 -12.47 -10.30 5.94
C ILE A 147 -13.23 -10.88 4.75
N LEU A 148 -14.47 -11.32 4.92
CA LEU A 148 -15.30 -11.80 3.82
C LEU A 148 -15.55 -10.70 2.78
N LYS A 149 -15.76 -9.45 3.22
CA LYS A 149 -15.89 -8.31 2.30
C LYS A 149 -14.60 -8.05 1.51
N LEU A 150 -13.44 -8.13 2.17
CA LEU A 150 -12.13 -8.01 1.52
C LEU A 150 -11.91 -9.13 0.50
N LEU A 151 -12.14 -10.39 0.87
CA LEU A 151 -12.00 -11.54 -0.02
C LEU A 151 -12.91 -11.41 -1.25
N GLN A 152 -14.16 -10.95 -1.05
CA GLN A 152 -15.09 -10.67 -2.14
C GLN A 152 -14.52 -9.61 -3.10
N VAL A 153 -14.07 -8.46 -2.57
CA VAL A 153 -13.52 -7.37 -3.41
C VAL A 153 -12.24 -7.80 -4.14
N PHE A 154 -11.37 -8.56 -3.47
CA PHE A 154 -10.13 -9.06 -4.06
C PHE A 154 -10.42 -10.07 -5.18
N GLU A 155 -11.41 -10.95 -4.98
CA GLU A 155 -11.84 -11.89 -6.02
C GLU A 155 -12.49 -11.18 -7.21
N GLU A 156 -13.32 -10.15 -6.97
CA GLU A 156 -13.87 -9.31 -8.05
C GLU A 156 -12.75 -8.69 -8.89
N GLN A 157 -11.67 -8.20 -8.27
CA GLN A 157 -10.50 -7.66 -8.97
C GLN A 157 -9.77 -8.77 -9.74
N ARG A 158 -9.57 -9.95 -9.14
CA ARG A 158 -8.94 -11.09 -9.83
C ARG A 158 -9.70 -11.57 -11.06
N GLN A 159 -11.03 -11.58 -10.99
CA GLN A 159 -11.88 -11.97 -12.12
C GLN A 159 -11.77 -11.01 -13.31
N LEU A 160 -11.27 -9.78 -13.07
CA LEU A 160 -10.96 -8.79 -14.10
C LEU A 160 -9.52 -8.93 -14.64
N GLY A 161 -8.77 -9.90 -14.14
CA GLY A 161 -7.36 -10.14 -14.48
C GLY A 161 -6.37 -9.31 -13.66
N GLU A 162 -6.83 -8.64 -12.60
CA GLU A 162 -5.97 -7.85 -11.73
C GLU A 162 -5.17 -8.75 -10.77
N ARG A 163 -3.97 -8.30 -10.40
CA ARG A 163 -3.24 -8.88 -9.28
C ARG A 163 -3.82 -8.32 -7.99
N VAL A 164 -3.93 -9.19 -6.99
CA VAL A 164 -4.22 -8.82 -5.60
C VAL A 164 -3.26 -9.60 -4.69
N PRO A 165 -2.87 -9.05 -3.52
CA PRO A 165 -2.14 -9.83 -2.53
C PRO A 165 -2.97 -11.03 -2.08
N GLN A 166 -2.30 -12.16 -1.85
CA GLN A 166 -2.89 -13.29 -1.15
C GLN A 166 -3.05 -12.96 0.34
N VAL A 167 -3.63 -13.86 1.14
CA VAL A 167 -3.90 -13.60 2.56
C VAL A 167 -3.58 -14.79 3.45
N THR A 168 -3.20 -14.49 4.69
CA THR A 168 -3.02 -15.41 5.81
C THR A 168 -3.41 -14.73 7.12
N PHE A 169 -3.33 -15.44 8.24
CA PHE A 169 -3.68 -14.94 9.57
C PHE A 169 -2.51 -15.08 10.55
N MET A 170 -2.47 -14.18 11.52
CA MET A 170 -1.62 -14.29 12.69
C MET A 170 -2.45 -14.35 13.96
N VAL A 171 -2.23 -15.38 14.78
CA VAL A 171 -2.96 -15.63 16.02
C VAL A 171 -2.02 -15.76 17.22
N ASN A 172 -2.52 -15.43 18.40
CA ASN A 172 -1.74 -15.49 19.64
C ASN A 172 -2.63 -15.84 20.84
N THR A 173 -3.62 -15.01 21.17
CA THR A 173 -4.58 -15.27 22.24
C THR A 173 -5.44 -16.48 21.88
N GLN A 174 -5.42 -17.52 22.72
CA GLN A 174 -6.10 -18.80 22.45
C GLN A 174 -5.77 -19.34 21.04
N ALA A 175 -4.48 -19.35 20.66
CA ALA A 175 -4.02 -19.56 19.28
C ALA A 175 -4.66 -20.79 18.63
N GLY A 176 -4.62 -21.95 19.28
CA GLY A 176 -5.22 -23.18 18.75
C GLY A 176 -6.72 -23.08 18.47
N LYS A 177 -7.49 -22.53 19.42
CA LYS A 177 -8.95 -22.36 19.25
C LYS A 177 -9.29 -21.34 18.17
N THR A 178 -8.51 -20.27 18.07
CA THR A 178 -8.69 -19.24 17.04
C THR A 178 -8.33 -19.81 15.67
N ALA A 179 -7.27 -20.62 15.57
CA ALA A 179 -6.88 -21.35 14.37
C ALA A 179 -7.97 -22.34 13.90
N ASP A 180 -8.54 -23.12 14.82
CA ASP A 180 -9.66 -24.01 14.51
C ASP A 180 -10.86 -23.22 13.97
N ARG A 181 -11.20 -22.08 14.57
CA ARG A 181 -12.26 -21.20 14.07
C ARG A 181 -11.97 -20.68 12.66
N ILE A 182 -10.74 -20.25 12.38
CA ILE A 182 -10.32 -19.80 11.05
C ILE A 182 -10.48 -20.94 10.03
N LEU A 183 -9.99 -22.14 10.36
CA LEU A 183 -10.11 -23.32 9.52
C LEU A 183 -11.59 -23.62 9.18
N GLN A 184 -12.44 -23.67 10.20
CA GLN A 184 -13.85 -24.00 10.04
C GLN A 184 -14.63 -22.91 9.30
N THR A 185 -14.36 -21.63 9.59
CA THR A 185 -15.08 -20.51 8.98
C THR A 185 -14.71 -20.33 7.51
N PHE A 186 -13.42 -20.32 7.17
CA PHE A 186 -12.97 -19.87 5.84
C PHE A 186 -12.60 -21.00 4.89
N TYR A 187 -12.12 -22.13 5.41
CA TYR A 187 -11.61 -23.22 4.56
C TYR A 187 -12.56 -24.43 4.49
N LYS A 188 -13.34 -24.69 5.54
CA LYS A 188 -14.18 -25.90 5.66
C LYS A 188 -15.69 -25.67 5.80
N SER A 189 -16.14 -24.42 5.92
CA SER A 189 -17.57 -24.14 6.19
C SER A 189 -18.47 -24.82 5.16
N SER A 190 -19.49 -25.52 5.67
CA SER A 190 -20.52 -26.20 4.88
C SER A 190 -21.73 -25.32 4.55
N HIS A 191 -21.83 -24.14 5.17
CA HIS A 191 -22.92 -23.16 4.98
C HIS A 191 -22.61 -22.14 3.87
N HIS A 192 -21.35 -22.11 3.43
CA HIS A 192 -20.84 -21.42 2.26
C HIS A 192 -20.27 -22.51 1.34
N PRO A 193 -20.51 -22.51 0.02
CA PRO A 193 -19.89 -23.51 -0.85
C PRO A 193 -18.37 -23.52 -0.61
N LYS A 194 -17.84 -24.69 -0.21
CA LYS A 194 -16.42 -25.06 -0.02
C LYS A 194 -15.43 -24.00 -0.52
N ASN A 195 -14.62 -23.43 0.40
CA ASN A 195 -13.47 -22.59 0.08
C ASN A 195 -13.71 -21.66 -1.12
N GLU A 196 -14.60 -20.68 -0.98
CA GLU A 196 -15.05 -19.79 -2.08
C GLU A 196 -13.90 -19.04 -2.77
N TYR A 197 -12.78 -18.84 -2.07
CA TYR A 197 -11.65 -18.02 -2.51
C TYR A 197 -10.32 -18.79 -2.45
N PRO A 198 -10.21 -19.99 -3.07
CA PRO A 198 -9.07 -20.89 -2.86
C PRO A 198 -7.75 -20.28 -3.32
N GLU A 199 -7.83 -19.42 -4.33
CA GLU A 199 -6.68 -18.77 -4.94
C GLU A 199 -6.15 -17.58 -4.12
N LEU A 200 -6.94 -17.03 -3.19
CA LEU A 200 -6.56 -15.91 -2.34
C LEU A 200 -5.73 -16.33 -1.13
N TRP A 201 -5.63 -17.63 -0.81
CA TRP A 201 -4.87 -18.08 0.36
C TRP A 201 -3.38 -18.21 0.05
N PHE A 202 -2.55 -17.50 0.81
CA PHE A 202 -1.09 -17.57 0.66
C PHE A 202 -0.59 -18.98 0.98
N GLN A 203 0.12 -19.57 0.01
CA GLN A 203 0.70 -20.91 0.14
C GLN A 203 2.17 -20.79 0.56
N TRP A 204 2.55 -21.54 1.59
CA TRP A 204 3.92 -21.67 2.04
C TRP A 204 4.29 -23.15 2.17
N GLN A 205 5.37 -23.58 1.52
CA GLN A 205 5.83 -24.97 1.54
C GLN A 205 4.74 -26.00 1.16
N GLY A 206 3.87 -25.63 0.21
CA GLY A 206 2.85 -26.52 -0.37
C GLY A 206 1.51 -26.59 0.39
N LYS A 207 1.31 -25.80 1.45
CA LYS A 207 0.03 -25.68 2.16
C LYS A 207 -0.28 -24.20 2.46
N PRO A 208 -1.55 -23.84 2.76
CA PRO A 208 -1.84 -22.50 3.26
C PRO A 208 -1.00 -22.19 4.50
N LEU A 209 -0.46 -20.99 4.60
CA LEU A 209 0.25 -20.53 5.79
C LEU A 209 -0.75 -20.14 6.88
N LEU A 210 -0.40 -20.40 8.14
CA LEU A 210 -1.03 -19.79 9.31
C LEU A 210 0.05 -19.50 10.37
N LEU A 211 0.14 -18.25 10.83
CA LEU A 211 1.02 -17.90 11.94
C LEU A 211 0.34 -18.28 13.27
N CYS A 212 0.52 -19.53 13.68
CA CYS A 212 0.00 -20.14 14.91
C CYS A 212 1.08 -21.05 15.51
N ASP A 213 1.26 -21.02 16.83
CA ASP A 213 2.19 -21.92 17.52
C ASP A 213 1.80 -23.40 17.25
N PRO A 214 2.68 -24.20 16.62
CA PRO A 214 2.40 -25.62 16.37
C PRO A 214 2.07 -26.42 17.63
N ALA A 215 2.56 -25.99 18.79
CA ALA A 215 2.27 -26.64 20.08
C ALA A 215 0.83 -26.42 20.56
N GLU A 216 0.14 -25.39 20.06
CA GLU A 216 -1.25 -25.10 20.41
C GLU A 216 -2.25 -25.58 19.34
N ALA A 217 -1.78 -25.88 18.13
CA ALA A 217 -2.62 -26.30 17.02
C ALA A 217 -3.26 -27.68 17.25
N SER A 218 -4.52 -27.83 16.83
CA SER A 218 -5.17 -29.15 16.75
C SER A 218 -4.48 -30.00 15.66
N PRO A 219 -4.59 -31.35 15.71
CA PRO A 219 -4.05 -32.20 14.65
C PRO A 219 -4.58 -31.84 13.26
N GLU A 220 -5.84 -31.41 13.18
CA GLU A 220 -6.49 -31.03 11.93
C GLU A 220 -5.89 -29.72 11.36
N VAL A 221 -5.64 -28.73 12.23
CA VAL A 221 -4.96 -27.48 11.85
C VAL A 221 -3.52 -27.76 11.41
N ALA A 222 -2.77 -28.57 12.17
CA ALA A 222 -1.39 -28.92 11.85
C ALA A 222 -1.26 -29.75 10.56
N GLU A 223 -2.28 -30.55 10.22
CA GLU A 223 -2.33 -31.28 8.95
C GLU A 223 -2.66 -30.34 7.78
N PHE A 224 -3.55 -29.37 7.98
CA PHE A 224 -4.04 -28.50 6.91
C PHE A 224 -3.08 -27.37 6.55
N PHE A 225 -2.45 -26.73 7.54
CA PHE A 225 -1.60 -25.55 7.35
C PHE A 225 -0.12 -25.86 7.42
N THR A 226 0.69 -25.03 6.75
CA THR A 226 2.07 -24.80 7.18
C THR A 226 2.04 -23.82 8.33
N LEU A 227 2.64 -24.19 9.47
CA LEU A 227 2.59 -23.40 10.69
C LEU A 227 3.93 -22.71 10.97
N ARG A 228 3.85 -21.46 11.40
CA ARG A 228 4.95 -20.70 11.99
C ARG A 228 4.43 -20.03 13.25
N LYS A 229 5.22 -19.99 14.32
CA LYS A 229 4.82 -19.29 15.54
C LYS A 229 5.01 -17.77 15.36
N ALA A 230 4.11 -16.96 15.92
CA ALA A 230 4.36 -15.53 16.10
C ALA A 230 5.42 -15.31 17.19
N HIS A 231 6.53 -14.64 16.85
CA HIS A 231 7.57 -14.27 17.80
C HIS A 231 7.52 -12.78 18.13
N TRP A 232 7.32 -12.49 19.41
CA TRP A 232 7.27 -11.13 19.95
C TRP A 232 8.67 -10.66 20.37
N PRO A 233 8.96 -9.35 20.33
CA PRO A 233 10.30 -8.78 20.61
C PRO A 233 10.69 -8.78 22.10
N PHE A 234 10.27 -9.77 22.88
CA PHE A 234 10.74 -9.95 24.26
C PHE A 234 12.17 -10.50 24.31
N GLU A 235 12.54 -11.28 23.30
CA GLU A 235 13.90 -11.80 23.10
C GLU A 235 14.33 -11.57 21.65
N LEU A 236 15.48 -10.91 21.47
CA LEU A 236 16.08 -10.64 20.16
C LEU A 236 17.06 -11.76 19.82
N VAL A 237 16.52 -12.89 19.38
CA VAL A 237 17.28 -14.08 18.99
C VAL A 237 16.79 -14.61 17.65
N ASN A 238 17.65 -15.28 16.90
CA ASN A 238 17.19 -16.04 15.74
C ASN A 238 16.33 -17.21 16.20
N THR A 239 15.26 -17.48 15.46
CA THR A 239 14.20 -18.40 15.88
C THR A 239 13.99 -19.50 14.85
N HIS A 240 13.72 -20.73 15.32
CA HIS A 240 13.32 -21.83 14.45
C HIS A 240 11.81 -21.80 14.23
N ASN A 241 11.37 -21.65 12.98
CA ASN A 241 9.96 -21.70 12.60
C ASN A 241 9.05 -20.74 13.39
N ALA A 242 9.57 -19.56 13.76
CA ALA A 242 8.81 -18.52 14.45
C ALA A 242 9.13 -17.15 13.86
N TRP A 243 8.17 -16.57 13.14
CA TRP A 243 8.33 -15.31 12.41
C TRP A 243 8.25 -14.11 13.35
N HIS A 244 9.16 -13.16 13.16
CA HIS A 244 9.28 -11.97 14.00
C HIS A 244 8.20 -10.97 13.63
N TRP A 245 7.42 -10.54 14.62
CA TRP A 245 6.49 -9.43 14.42
C TRP A 245 7.19 -8.07 14.40
N GLU A 246 8.25 -7.93 15.19
CA GLU A 246 9.04 -6.71 15.26
C GLU A 246 10.44 -7.05 15.78
N ALA A 247 11.49 -6.36 15.30
CA ALA A 247 12.85 -6.52 15.83
C ALA A 247 13.70 -5.25 15.65
N THR A 248 14.50 -4.88 16.65
CA THR A 248 15.42 -3.73 16.52
C THR A 248 16.54 -3.98 15.52
N TYR A 249 17.02 -2.92 14.85
CA TYR A 249 18.24 -3.01 14.05
C TYR A 249 19.50 -3.29 14.91
N PRO A 250 20.43 -4.16 14.46
CA PRO A 250 20.27 -5.07 13.32
C PRO A 250 19.29 -6.20 13.66
N GLN A 251 18.31 -6.45 12.78
CA GLN A 251 17.28 -7.47 13.03
C GLN A 251 17.87 -8.88 13.11
N VAL A 252 17.27 -9.65 14.02
CA VAL A 252 17.30 -11.12 14.04
C VAL A 252 16.33 -11.68 13.01
N TYR A 253 16.41 -12.98 12.72
CA TYR A 253 15.62 -13.64 11.68
C TYR A 253 15.03 -14.97 12.13
N SER A 254 13.93 -15.39 11.48
CA SER A 254 13.43 -16.76 11.53
C SER A 254 14.17 -17.62 10.52
N TYR A 255 14.39 -18.90 10.84
CA TYR A 255 14.91 -19.91 9.93
C TYR A 255 14.06 -21.18 9.97
N ASP A 256 14.09 -21.94 8.89
CA ASP A 256 13.46 -23.26 8.82
C ASP A 256 14.49 -24.37 9.17
N THR A 257 14.98 -25.13 8.20
CA THR A 257 15.86 -26.29 8.49
C THR A 257 17.32 -25.93 8.73
N ASP A 258 17.83 -24.89 8.06
CA ASP A 258 19.23 -24.45 8.13
C ASP A 258 19.33 -23.13 8.92
N PRO A 259 19.87 -23.11 10.14
CA PRO A 259 20.00 -21.90 10.97
C PRO A 259 20.84 -20.78 10.34
N SER A 260 21.64 -21.09 9.31
CA SER A 260 22.44 -20.11 8.58
C SER A 260 21.68 -19.40 7.45
N LYS A 261 20.47 -19.84 7.13
CA LYS A 261 19.62 -19.25 6.09
C LYS A 261 18.41 -18.58 6.71
N ALA A 262 18.28 -17.28 6.49
CA ALA A 262 17.10 -16.55 6.92
C ALA A 262 15.89 -16.94 6.06
N GLU A 263 14.85 -17.45 6.70
CA GLU A 263 13.53 -17.64 6.10
C GLU A 263 12.75 -16.32 6.11
N GLU A 264 12.67 -15.64 7.26
CA GLU A 264 11.90 -14.41 7.43
C GLU A 264 12.69 -13.36 8.22
N VAL A 265 12.58 -12.10 7.78
CA VAL A 265 13.08 -10.91 8.50
C VAL A 265 11.98 -9.85 8.57
N ASN A 266 11.78 -9.32 9.77
CA ASN A 266 10.87 -8.22 9.99
C ASN A 266 11.47 -6.87 9.54
N VAL A 267 10.60 -5.98 9.05
CA VAL A 267 10.91 -4.58 8.79
C VAL A 267 9.77 -3.71 9.30
N SER A 268 10.09 -2.65 10.06
CA SER A 268 9.08 -1.74 10.63
C SER A 268 9.40 -0.27 10.35
N VAL A 269 8.36 0.55 10.20
CA VAL A 269 8.53 1.99 9.95
C VAL A 269 8.95 2.73 11.21
N GLY A 270 8.27 2.44 12.32
CA GLY A 270 8.65 2.75 13.69
C GLY A 270 8.50 1.49 14.53
N GLN A 271 8.95 1.51 15.79
CA GLN A 271 8.97 0.32 16.64
C GLN A 271 8.52 0.67 18.06
N ASN A 272 7.63 -0.14 18.64
CA ASN A 272 7.27 -0.04 20.06
C ASN A 272 8.36 -0.68 20.95
N LEU A 273 9.62 -0.34 20.65
CA LEU A 273 10.86 -0.80 21.27
C LEU A 273 11.69 0.40 21.72
N ARG A 274 12.31 0.28 22.88
CA ARG A 274 13.09 1.34 23.51
C ARG A 274 14.37 1.61 22.72
N GLN A 275 14.70 2.88 22.58
CA GLN A 275 15.92 3.33 21.91
C GLN A 275 17.19 2.70 22.52
N SER A 276 17.29 2.66 23.85
CA SER A 276 18.51 2.27 24.57
C SER A 276 18.86 0.79 24.52
N ASP A 277 17.86 -0.10 24.53
CA ASP A 277 18.08 -1.55 24.72
C ASP A 277 17.15 -2.44 23.90
N GLY A 278 16.23 -1.87 23.11
CA GLY A 278 15.32 -2.62 22.25
C GLY A 278 14.22 -3.39 22.98
N ARG A 279 14.01 -3.17 24.28
CA ARG A 279 12.89 -3.77 25.02
C ARG A 279 11.58 -3.07 24.70
N VAL A 280 10.47 -3.79 24.84
CA VAL A 280 9.12 -3.23 24.65
C VAL A 280 8.94 -1.91 25.41
N GLU A 281 8.39 -0.93 24.70
CA GLU A 281 8.14 0.42 25.17
C GLU A 281 6.86 0.98 24.55
N MET A 282 6.17 1.86 25.28
CA MET A 282 4.98 2.54 24.81
C MET A 282 5.38 3.67 23.85
N MET A 283 4.78 3.69 22.65
CA MET A 283 5.05 4.70 21.61
C MET A 283 4.85 6.15 22.09
N SER A 284 3.90 6.34 23.01
CA SER A 284 3.62 7.65 23.63
C SER A 284 4.67 8.18 24.61
N THR A 285 5.67 7.40 25.03
CA THR A 285 6.60 7.83 26.11
C THR A 285 7.71 8.76 25.63
N GLY A 286 8.02 8.75 24.33
CA GLY A 286 9.18 9.42 23.75
C GLY A 286 10.50 8.64 23.86
N ASN A 287 10.47 7.42 24.40
CA ASN A 287 11.63 6.52 24.45
C ASN A 287 11.60 5.41 23.40
N ALA A 288 10.50 5.30 22.64
CA ALA A 288 10.34 4.34 21.56
C ALA A 288 11.20 4.74 20.34
N ARG A 289 11.44 3.80 19.43
CA ARG A 289 12.14 4.05 18.16
C ARG A 289 11.12 4.52 17.13
N GLY A 290 10.94 5.83 17.03
CA GLY A 290 10.05 6.43 16.04
C GLY A 290 10.57 6.36 14.61
N ARG A 291 9.79 6.88 13.66
CA ARG A 291 10.08 6.86 12.22
C ARG A 291 11.41 7.51 11.86
N SER A 292 11.86 8.47 12.66
CA SER A 292 13.12 9.20 12.48
C SER A 292 14.31 8.59 13.22
N PHE A 293 14.14 7.48 13.94
CA PHE A 293 15.23 6.80 14.62
C PHE A 293 16.20 6.19 13.61
N HIS A 294 17.50 6.45 13.75
CA HIS A 294 18.55 5.76 12.98
C HIS A 294 19.89 5.92 13.67
N SER A 295 20.82 5.01 13.39
CA SER A 295 22.19 5.09 13.93
C SER A 295 22.21 5.27 15.46
N GLY A 296 21.27 4.62 16.16
CA GLY A 296 21.17 4.62 17.61
C GLY A 296 20.51 5.84 18.27
N LYS A 297 19.88 6.76 17.50
CA LYS A 297 19.23 7.97 18.06
C LYS A 297 18.06 8.47 17.21
N ILE A 298 17.18 9.27 17.81
CA ILE A 298 16.15 10.05 17.10
C ILE A 298 16.80 11.23 16.37
N ASP A 299 16.38 11.46 15.14
CA ASP A 299 16.77 12.66 14.39
C ASP A 299 15.89 13.85 14.80
N THR A 300 16.51 14.89 15.33
CA THR A 300 15.79 16.01 15.98
C THR A 300 15.39 17.13 15.01
N ARG A 301 15.57 16.97 13.69
CA ARG A 301 15.09 17.97 12.73
C ARG A 301 13.55 18.00 12.77
N PRO A 302 12.90 19.17 12.67
CA PRO A 302 11.45 19.29 12.83
C PRO A 302 10.63 18.32 11.96
N ASP A 303 11.08 18.08 10.73
CA ASP A 303 10.38 17.25 9.76
C ASP A 303 11.09 15.90 9.52
N ALA A 304 11.91 15.43 10.47
CA ALA A 304 12.68 14.20 10.31
C ALA A 304 11.78 12.96 10.12
N TYR A 305 10.59 12.97 10.71
CA TYR A 305 9.57 11.93 10.55
C TYR A 305 9.08 11.77 9.10
N LEU A 306 9.40 12.68 8.18
CA LEU A 306 9.06 12.53 6.76
C LEU A 306 9.97 11.55 6.03
N TYR A 307 11.19 11.34 6.52
CA TYR A 307 12.28 10.68 5.78
C TYR A 307 12.31 9.16 5.90
N GLY A 308 11.64 8.58 6.91
CA GLY A 308 11.60 7.13 7.12
C GLY A 308 12.98 6.51 7.35
N PHE A 309 13.83 7.14 8.17
CA PHE A 309 15.18 6.64 8.41
C PHE A 309 15.20 5.30 9.14
N ASN A 310 14.29 5.07 10.11
CA ASN A 310 14.19 3.79 10.79
C ASN A 310 13.80 2.69 9.79
N PHE A 311 12.84 2.99 8.92
CA PHE A 311 12.38 2.07 7.89
C PHE A 311 13.52 1.69 6.93
N GLU A 312 14.31 2.68 6.49
CA GLU A 312 15.45 2.43 5.60
C GLU A 312 16.52 1.58 6.28
N GLU A 313 16.88 1.86 7.53
CA GLU A 313 17.88 1.09 8.29
C GLU A 313 17.45 -0.38 8.45
N GLN A 314 16.16 -0.63 8.70
CA GLN A 314 15.58 -1.97 8.73
C GLN A 314 15.67 -2.68 7.37
N TRP A 315 15.37 -1.98 6.27
CA TRP A 315 15.49 -2.52 4.91
C TRP A 315 16.93 -2.85 4.52
N GLN A 316 17.91 -2.04 4.93
CA GLN A 316 19.32 -2.34 4.68
C GLN A 316 19.71 -3.70 5.26
N ARG A 317 19.23 -4.04 6.46
CA ARG A 317 19.44 -5.36 7.04
C ARG A 317 18.75 -6.47 6.25
N ALA A 318 17.53 -6.24 5.76
CA ALA A 318 16.83 -7.20 4.93
C ALA A 318 17.58 -7.47 3.62
N PHE A 319 18.20 -6.45 3.00
CA PHE A 319 19.05 -6.64 1.81
C PHE A 319 20.33 -7.43 2.11
N GLU A 320 20.95 -7.21 3.28
CA GLU A 320 22.14 -7.95 3.72
C GLU A 320 21.85 -9.44 3.96
N LEU A 321 20.71 -9.73 4.62
CA LEU A 321 20.32 -11.10 4.98
C LEU A 321 19.72 -11.86 3.79
N ASP A 322 19.11 -11.14 2.84
CA ASP A 322 18.46 -11.68 1.65
C ASP A 322 17.48 -12.86 1.94
N PRO A 323 16.58 -12.73 2.93
CA PRO A 323 15.70 -13.81 3.37
C PRO A 323 14.74 -14.26 2.26
N GLU A 324 14.02 -15.37 2.42
CA GLU A 324 12.95 -15.75 1.49
C GLU A 324 11.71 -14.84 1.63
N ILE A 325 11.41 -14.43 2.86
CA ILE A 325 10.30 -13.55 3.24
C ILE A 325 10.82 -12.28 3.93
N VAL A 326 10.30 -11.13 3.51
CA VAL A 326 10.31 -9.91 4.33
C VAL A 326 8.90 -9.69 4.87
N PHE A 327 8.77 -9.51 6.19
CA PHE A 327 7.48 -9.21 6.83
C PHE A 327 7.44 -7.77 7.34
N VAL A 328 6.62 -6.94 6.71
CA VAL A 328 6.47 -5.51 7.03
C VAL A 328 5.39 -5.29 8.08
N THR A 329 5.71 -4.60 9.18
CA THR A 329 4.73 -4.19 10.20
C THR A 329 4.56 -2.67 10.23
N GLY A 330 3.52 -2.10 9.59
CA GLY A 330 2.43 -2.74 8.82
C GLY A 330 1.76 -1.78 7.83
N TRP A 331 0.60 -2.13 7.27
CA TRP A 331 -0.09 -1.29 6.28
C TRP A 331 -0.90 -0.16 6.91
N ASN A 332 -1.88 -0.47 7.76
CA ASN A 332 -2.96 0.46 8.15
C ASN A 332 -3.36 0.43 9.65
N GLU A 333 -2.39 0.32 10.57
CA GLU A 333 -2.65 0.38 12.01
C GLU A 333 -2.88 1.83 12.49
N TRP A 334 -4.02 2.41 12.14
CA TRP A 334 -4.26 3.83 12.41
C TRP A 334 -4.62 4.15 13.87
N ILE A 335 -5.13 3.17 14.62
CA ILE A 335 -5.70 3.42 15.94
C ILE A 335 -5.00 2.64 17.05
N ALA A 336 -4.90 3.26 18.24
CA ALA A 336 -4.46 2.59 19.45
C ALA A 336 -5.31 3.01 20.65
N MET A 337 -5.41 2.12 21.65
CA MET A 337 -6.15 2.37 22.88
C MET A 337 -5.33 3.23 23.84
N GLN A 338 -5.98 4.20 24.50
CA GLN A 338 -5.38 4.92 25.62
C GLN A 338 -5.43 4.06 26.90
N LEU A 339 -4.26 3.69 27.46
CA LEU A 339 -4.11 2.66 28.51
C LEU A 339 -3.91 3.20 29.93
N ASN A 340 -4.25 4.47 30.19
CA ASN A 340 -3.98 5.07 31.49
C ASN A 340 -4.80 4.44 32.63
N HIS A 341 -4.10 4.07 33.72
CA HIS A 341 -4.73 3.63 34.97
C HIS A 341 -5.00 4.77 35.97
N GLY A 342 -4.41 5.94 35.76
CA GLY A 342 -4.54 7.13 36.61
C GLY A 342 -4.27 8.43 35.85
N GLU A 343 -4.16 9.53 36.60
CA GLU A 343 -3.79 10.85 36.06
C GLU A 343 -2.34 10.88 35.59
N GLY A 344 -2.06 11.63 34.53
CA GLY A 344 -0.70 11.85 34.03
C GLY A 344 -0.64 12.02 32.52
N ARG A 345 0.52 11.70 31.91
CA ARG A 345 0.69 11.70 30.46
C ARG A 345 -0.16 10.58 29.83
N PRO A 346 -0.84 10.83 28.69
CA PRO A 346 -1.52 9.78 27.94
C PRO A 346 -0.55 8.66 27.54
N ILE A 347 -0.97 7.40 27.71
CA ILE A 347 -0.19 6.21 27.39
C ILE A 347 -0.87 5.43 26.26
N PHE A 348 -0.15 5.28 25.17
CA PHE A 348 -0.48 4.46 24.01
C PHE A 348 0.67 3.50 23.73
N CYS A 349 0.32 2.21 23.53
CA CYS A 349 1.28 1.14 23.26
C CYS A 349 1.79 1.20 21.83
N ASP A 350 0.89 1.00 20.86
CA ASP A 350 1.28 0.64 19.48
C ASP A 350 1.41 1.84 18.55
N GLN A 351 0.60 2.89 18.76
CA GLN A 351 0.52 4.05 17.87
C GLN A 351 0.21 5.32 18.68
N PHE A 352 0.88 6.44 18.38
CA PHE A 352 0.67 7.68 19.12
C PHE A 352 0.57 8.93 18.24
N ASP A 353 1.60 9.21 17.44
CA ASP A 353 1.66 10.39 16.56
C ASP A 353 2.44 10.09 15.28
N ALA A 354 2.68 11.10 14.44
CA ALA A 354 3.38 10.92 13.17
C ALA A 354 4.82 10.41 13.34
N GLU A 355 5.49 10.69 14.46
CA GLU A 355 6.83 10.17 14.75
C GLU A 355 6.77 8.76 15.37
N ASN A 356 5.80 8.52 16.25
CA ASN A 356 5.66 7.30 17.01
C ASN A 356 4.44 6.53 16.51
N SER A 357 4.54 6.07 15.26
CA SER A 357 3.60 5.19 14.57
C SER A 357 4.33 4.24 13.63
N ARG A 358 3.66 3.18 13.15
CA ARG A 358 4.32 2.06 12.44
C ARG A 358 3.75 1.72 11.08
N ASP A 359 2.58 2.23 10.74
CA ASP A 359 1.91 1.92 9.49
C ASP A 359 2.44 2.75 8.31
N VAL A 360 2.37 2.16 7.12
CA VAL A 360 2.90 2.69 5.85
C VAL A 360 1.84 3.48 5.06
N GLU A 361 0.55 3.27 5.34
CA GLU A 361 -0.55 3.88 4.59
C GLU A 361 -0.42 5.41 4.55
N MET A 362 -0.86 5.99 3.43
CA MET A 362 -0.75 7.41 3.15
C MET A 362 -1.54 8.25 4.14
N MET A 363 -0.97 9.40 4.52
CA MET A 363 -1.51 10.30 5.53
C MET A 363 -1.98 11.61 4.92
N LYS A 364 -3.15 12.10 5.35
CA LYS A 364 -3.62 13.44 4.99
C LYS A 364 -2.93 14.51 5.85
N GLY A 365 -2.37 15.54 5.20
CA GLY A 365 -1.79 16.69 5.90
C GLY A 365 -0.45 16.43 6.61
N GLY A 366 0.13 15.24 6.44
CA GLY A 366 1.45 14.86 6.94
C GLY A 366 2.37 14.41 5.81
N TYR A 367 2.86 13.17 5.88
CA TYR A 367 3.85 12.63 4.94
C TYR A 367 3.30 12.23 3.57
N ALA A 368 2.01 12.46 3.29
CA ALA A 368 1.34 12.06 2.05
C ALA A 368 1.63 10.58 1.72
N ASP A 369 2.32 10.31 0.62
CA ASP A 369 2.68 8.99 0.09
C ASP A 369 4.17 8.64 0.22
N ASN A 370 4.97 9.44 0.96
CA ASN A 370 6.41 9.20 1.12
C ASN A 370 6.74 7.77 1.59
N TYR A 371 5.96 7.23 2.52
CA TYR A 371 6.17 5.88 3.05
C TYR A 371 5.70 4.79 2.09
N TYR A 372 4.62 5.03 1.34
CA TYR A 372 4.16 4.13 0.28
C TYR A 372 5.22 4.00 -0.82
N LEU A 373 5.75 5.12 -1.31
CA LEU A 373 6.79 5.11 -2.33
C LEU A 373 8.11 4.52 -1.81
N GLN A 374 8.45 4.74 -0.54
CA GLN A 374 9.60 4.08 0.09
C GLN A 374 9.41 2.56 0.20
N LEU A 375 8.21 2.09 0.57
CA LEU A 375 7.86 0.67 0.58
C LEU A 375 8.03 0.07 -0.83
N ALA A 376 7.39 0.66 -1.84
CA ALA A 376 7.48 0.19 -3.22
C ALA A 376 8.94 0.17 -3.73
N ALA A 377 9.73 1.21 -3.43
CA ALA A 377 11.13 1.27 -3.80
C ALA A 377 11.95 0.13 -3.19
N ASN A 378 11.74 -0.16 -1.90
CA ASN A 378 12.51 -1.16 -1.19
C ASN A 378 12.06 -2.60 -1.51
N ILE A 379 10.75 -2.82 -1.69
CA ILE A 379 10.24 -4.08 -2.25
C ILE A 379 10.86 -4.31 -3.64
N ARG A 380 10.93 -3.28 -4.50
CA ARG A 380 11.56 -3.42 -5.82
C ARG A 380 13.06 -3.73 -5.74
N ARG A 381 13.80 -3.13 -4.81
CA ARG A 381 15.21 -3.50 -4.55
C ARG A 381 15.34 -4.95 -4.09
N TYR A 382 14.41 -5.40 -3.25
CA TYR A 382 14.39 -6.75 -2.69
C TYR A 382 13.91 -7.80 -3.70
N GLN A 383 12.80 -7.64 -4.38
CA GLN A 383 12.32 -8.65 -5.33
C GLN A 383 13.06 -8.54 -6.66
N GLY A 384 13.61 -7.37 -6.98
CA GLY A 384 14.14 -7.05 -8.31
C GLY A 384 13.04 -6.61 -9.27
N MET A 385 13.44 -6.29 -10.49
CA MET A 385 12.50 -6.00 -11.58
C MET A 385 13.05 -6.50 -12.92
N ASN A 386 12.15 -6.74 -13.87
CA ASN A 386 12.55 -6.96 -15.25
C ASN A 386 12.73 -5.60 -15.95
N PRO A 387 13.74 -5.45 -16.82
CA PRO A 387 13.86 -4.27 -17.65
C PRO A 387 12.56 -4.02 -18.43
N PRO A 388 12.07 -2.77 -18.48
CA PRO A 388 10.95 -2.45 -19.34
C PRO A 388 11.36 -2.76 -20.79
N PRO A 389 10.42 -3.17 -21.64
CA PRO A 389 10.73 -3.40 -23.03
C PRO A 389 11.30 -2.13 -23.68
N THR A 390 12.36 -2.27 -24.48
CA THR A 390 12.90 -1.15 -25.24
C THR A 390 11.88 -0.67 -26.27
N CYS A 391 11.65 0.64 -26.34
CA CYS A 391 10.68 1.28 -27.24
C CYS A 391 10.73 0.66 -28.66
N SER A 392 9.56 0.21 -29.11
CA SER A 392 9.37 -0.56 -30.33
C SER A 392 9.57 0.30 -31.58
N VAL A 393 9.81 -0.40 -32.69
CA VAL A 393 9.82 0.07 -34.08
C VAL A 393 8.90 1.29 -34.28
N PRO A 394 9.35 2.36 -34.97
CA PRO A 394 8.49 3.49 -35.31
C PRO A 394 7.20 3.03 -35.99
N THR A 395 6.05 3.46 -35.46
CA THR A 395 4.72 3.12 -35.97
C THR A 395 3.96 4.40 -36.25
N SER A 396 3.67 4.67 -37.53
CA SER A 396 2.86 5.83 -37.93
C SER A 396 1.39 5.55 -37.70
N ILE A 397 0.70 6.48 -37.05
CA ILE A 397 -0.72 6.41 -36.76
C ILE A 397 -1.44 7.56 -37.46
N ASP A 398 -2.50 7.25 -38.21
CA ASP A 398 -3.47 8.23 -38.68
C ASP A 398 -4.60 8.35 -37.63
N VAL A 399 -4.61 9.42 -36.84
CA VAL A 399 -5.62 9.66 -35.80
C VAL A 399 -7.06 9.68 -36.35
N GLY A 400 -7.23 10.07 -37.62
CA GLY A 400 -8.53 10.03 -38.31
C GLY A 400 -8.91 8.64 -38.84
N GLY A 401 -7.95 7.72 -38.90
CA GLY A 401 -8.06 6.38 -39.46
C GLY A 401 -8.73 5.34 -38.55
N PRO A 402 -8.88 4.09 -39.02
CA PRO A 402 -9.46 2.98 -38.25
C PRO A 402 -8.65 2.64 -36.99
N PHE A 403 -9.30 2.21 -35.91
CA PHE A 403 -8.61 1.89 -34.64
C PHE A 403 -7.76 0.61 -34.73
N GLU A 404 -8.01 -0.25 -35.71
CA GLU A 404 -7.30 -1.50 -35.96
C GLU A 404 -5.79 -1.31 -36.14
N GLN A 405 -5.34 -0.12 -36.59
CA GLN A 405 -3.91 0.23 -36.69
C GLN A 405 -3.16 0.14 -35.35
N TRP A 406 -3.85 0.34 -34.22
CA TRP A 406 -3.28 0.25 -32.88
C TRP A 406 -2.96 -1.20 -32.47
N GLY A 407 -3.39 -2.19 -33.25
CA GLY A 407 -2.96 -3.58 -33.10
C GLY A 407 -1.49 -3.81 -33.47
N GLU A 408 -0.87 -2.91 -34.24
CA GLU A 408 0.56 -2.99 -34.59
C GLU A 408 1.47 -2.41 -33.50
N VAL A 409 0.91 -1.65 -32.56
CA VAL A 409 1.66 -1.09 -31.42
C VAL A 409 1.88 -2.21 -30.40
N ALA A 410 3.14 -2.63 -30.30
CA ALA A 410 3.54 -3.81 -29.53
C ALA A 410 3.30 -3.68 -28.02
N TYR A 411 3.32 -2.45 -27.49
CA TYR A 411 3.27 -2.20 -26.05
C TYR A 411 1.95 -1.61 -25.60
N GLU A 412 1.42 -2.22 -24.55
CA GLU A 412 0.19 -1.82 -23.87
C GLU A 412 0.52 -1.49 -22.41
N TYR A 413 0.01 -0.37 -21.95
CA TYR A 413 0.00 0.05 -20.56
C TYR A 413 -1.38 -0.28 -20.01
N LYS A 414 -1.45 -0.87 -18.82
CA LYS A 414 -2.73 -1.28 -18.23
C LYS A 414 -3.01 -0.43 -17.00
N ASP A 415 -4.26 -0.04 -16.86
CA ASP A 415 -4.79 0.62 -15.67
C ASP A 415 -5.57 -0.41 -14.83
N HIS A 416 -5.89 -0.12 -13.59
CA HIS A 416 -6.73 -1.03 -12.80
C HIS A 416 -8.20 -0.90 -13.18
N ALA A 417 -8.96 -1.98 -13.06
CA ALA A 417 -10.38 -1.95 -13.40
C ALA A 417 -11.20 -1.39 -12.24
N ASN A 418 -12.28 -0.69 -12.58
CA ASN A 418 -13.30 -0.21 -11.65
C ASN A 418 -12.80 0.86 -10.66
N GLU A 419 -11.73 1.57 -10.98
CA GLU A 419 -11.22 2.67 -10.14
C GLU A 419 -12.21 3.84 -10.05
N THR A 420 -13.06 3.97 -11.08
CA THR A 420 -14.11 4.99 -11.18
C THR A 420 -15.38 4.66 -10.42
N LEU A 421 -15.51 3.46 -9.82
CA LEU A 421 -16.70 3.14 -9.04
C LEU A 421 -16.90 4.14 -7.90
N PRO A 422 -18.15 4.55 -7.65
CA PRO A 422 -18.42 5.57 -6.65
C PRO A 422 -18.13 5.05 -5.23
N ARG A 423 -17.85 5.99 -4.33
CA ARG A 423 -17.87 5.77 -2.88
C ARG A 423 -19.15 6.38 -2.33
N ASP A 424 -19.85 5.64 -1.48
CA ASP A 424 -20.92 6.18 -0.65
C ASP A 424 -20.99 5.32 0.62
N HIS A 425 -20.18 5.65 1.62
CA HIS A 425 -19.96 4.77 2.76
C HIS A 425 -19.76 5.53 4.07
N ALA A 426 -20.23 4.94 5.17
CA ALA A 426 -20.00 5.46 6.50
C ALA A 426 -18.50 5.38 6.87
N GLY A 427 -18.01 6.43 7.53
CA GLY A 427 -16.72 6.44 8.21
C GLY A 427 -16.86 6.10 9.70
N CYS A 428 -15.74 6.12 10.41
CA CYS A 428 -15.75 6.14 11.86
C CYS A 428 -16.39 7.45 12.38
N GLY A 429 -17.04 7.40 13.54
CA GLY A 429 -17.76 8.56 14.08
C GLY A 429 -18.99 8.94 13.25
N ASN A 430 -19.21 10.24 13.11
CA ASN A 430 -20.28 10.81 12.28
C ASN A 430 -19.84 11.09 10.84
N ASN A 431 -18.70 10.53 10.41
CA ASN A 431 -18.18 10.75 9.06
C ASN A 431 -18.96 9.94 8.02
N HIS A 432 -19.08 10.49 6.81
CA HIS A 432 -19.65 9.81 5.66
C HIS A 432 -18.92 10.28 4.39
N TYR A 433 -18.41 9.35 3.61
CA TYR A 433 -17.59 9.66 2.44
C TYR A 433 -18.36 9.37 1.17
N ARG A 434 -18.41 10.37 0.28
CA ARG A 434 -19.06 10.25 -1.02
C ARG A 434 -18.12 10.71 -2.14
N VAL A 435 -17.92 9.84 -3.12
CA VAL A 435 -17.14 10.10 -4.34
C VAL A 435 -17.97 9.67 -5.53
N THR A 436 -18.29 10.60 -6.42
CA THR A 436 -19.09 10.34 -7.63
C THR A 436 -18.44 10.93 -8.87
N THR A 437 -17.13 11.17 -8.82
CA THR A 437 -16.37 11.89 -9.85
C THR A 437 -15.78 10.99 -10.92
N GLY A 438 -15.81 9.67 -10.75
CA GLY A 438 -15.36 8.71 -11.76
C GLY A 438 -16.19 8.83 -13.04
N ARG A 439 -15.53 8.77 -14.21
CA ARG A 439 -16.17 8.99 -15.53
C ARG A 439 -15.86 7.89 -16.52
N ASN A 440 -14.59 7.74 -16.85
CA ASN A 440 -14.09 6.83 -17.87
C ASN A 440 -13.07 5.90 -17.18
N ASP A 441 -13.42 4.64 -17.04
CA ASP A 441 -12.57 3.60 -16.44
C ASP A 441 -11.60 3.10 -17.50
N PHE A 442 -10.34 3.55 -17.42
CA PHE A 442 -9.32 3.23 -18.40
C PHE A 442 -8.86 1.78 -18.21
N ARG A 443 -8.46 1.12 -19.31
CA ARG A 443 -8.04 -0.29 -19.30
C ARG A 443 -6.72 -0.50 -20.02
N VAL A 444 -6.59 0.12 -21.19
CA VAL A 444 -5.39 -0.01 -22.04
C VAL A 444 -5.01 1.36 -22.54
N LEU A 445 -3.73 1.68 -22.42
CA LEU A 445 -3.13 2.83 -23.08
C LEU A 445 -2.00 2.36 -23.98
N LYS A 446 -1.75 3.11 -25.06
CA LYS A 446 -0.64 2.86 -25.97
C LYS A 446 -0.02 4.17 -26.42
N VAL A 447 1.27 4.10 -26.70
CA VAL A 447 2.04 5.23 -27.25
C VAL A 447 2.71 4.75 -28.53
N ALA A 448 2.53 5.52 -29.60
CA ALA A 448 3.18 5.31 -30.88
C ALA A 448 3.93 6.57 -31.29
N GLN A 449 5.08 6.41 -31.94
CA GLN A 449 5.86 7.52 -32.45
C GLN A 449 6.37 7.24 -33.85
N ASP A 450 6.47 8.29 -34.65
CA ASP A 450 7.19 8.32 -35.91
C ASP A 450 8.12 9.53 -35.97
N ALA A 451 8.72 9.81 -37.14
CA ALA A 451 9.65 10.91 -37.30
C ALA A 451 9.04 12.32 -37.07
N LYS A 452 7.71 12.44 -36.98
CA LYS A 452 6.98 13.71 -36.89
C LYS A 452 5.97 13.76 -35.75
N ASN A 453 5.40 12.62 -35.35
CA ASN A 453 4.24 12.57 -34.46
C ASN A 453 4.50 11.68 -33.25
N LEU A 454 3.90 12.08 -32.14
CA LEU A 454 3.69 11.26 -30.94
C LEU A 454 2.17 11.09 -30.76
N CYS A 455 1.70 9.86 -30.83
CA CYS A 455 0.29 9.51 -30.79
C CYS A 455 -0.02 8.67 -29.55
N PHE A 456 -1.18 8.95 -28.95
CA PHE A 456 -1.66 8.26 -27.75
C PHE A 456 -3.00 7.61 -28.02
N TYR A 457 -3.20 6.44 -27.44
CA TYR A 457 -4.45 5.70 -27.46
C TYR A 457 -4.87 5.38 -26.03
N VAL A 458 -6.17 5.45 -25.79
CA VAL A 458 -6.80 5.00 -24.56
C VAL A 458 -8.03 4.17 -24.91
N GLN A 459 -8.15 3.03 -24.25
CA GLN A 459 -9.32 2.17 -24.25
C GLN A 459 -9.94 2.18 -22.86
N THR A 460 -11.26 2.22 -22.82
CA THR A 460 -12.05 2.25 -21.60
C THR A 460 -12.92 1.00 -21.50
N SER A 461 -13.37 0.64 -20.30
CA SER A 461 -14.23 -0.54 -20.10
C SER A 461 -15.63 -0.34 -20.70
N GLU A 462 -16.13 0.89 -20.67
CA GLU A 462 -17.43 1.31 -21.23
C GLU A 462 -17.22 2.45 -22.25
N PRO A 463 -18.21 2.75 -23.13
CA PRO A 463 -18.11 3.87 -24.07
C PRO A 463 -17.72 5.19 -23.39
N ILE A 464 -16.74 5.89 -23.96
CA ILE A 464 -16.24 7.15 -23.41
C ILE A 464 -17.38 8.17 -23.28
N SER A 465 -17.48 8.79 -22.11
CA SER A 465 -18.47 9.83 -21.80
C SER A 465 -18.37 11.06 -22.73
N PRO A 466 -19.43 11.88 -22.87
CA PRO A 466 -19.39 13.09 -23.70
C PRO A 466 -18.29 14.09 -23.28
N SER A 467 -17.63 14.70 -24.26
CA SER A 467 -16.55 15.68 -24.06
C SER A 467 -17.01 17.10 -23.67
N SER A 468 -18.29 17.28 -23.38
CA SER A 468 -18.91 18.59 -23.13
C SER A 468 -18.63 19.15 -21.74
N ASP A 469 -18.30 18.29 -20.78
CA ASP A 469 -18.07 18.68 -19.40
C ASP A 469 -16.61 19.09 -19.16
N ALA A 470 -16.39 20.09 -18.30
CA ALA A 470 -15.05 20.46 -17.87
C ALA A 470 -14.31 19.27 -17.22
N ASN A 471 -12.98 19.26 -17.34
CA ASN A 471 -12.08 18.25 -16.78
C ASN A 471 -12.44 16.81 -17.24
N TRP A 472 -12.76 16.66 -18.52
CA TRP A 472 -13.21 15.38 -19.07
C TRP A 472 -12.11 14.31 -19.08
N MET A 473 -11.05 14.52 -19.85
CA MET A 473 -9.88 13.63 -19.89
C MET A 473 -8.62 14.47 -20.12
N TRP A 474 -7.62 14.32 -19.28
CA TRP A 474 -6.35 15.03 -19.39
C TRP A 474 -5.23 14.06 -19.65
N LEU A 475 -4.35 14.42 -20.58
CA LEU A 475 -3.06 13.74 -20.75
C LEU A 475 -1.97 14.72 -20.30
N MET A 476 -1.23 14.33 -19.27
CA MET A 476 -0.10 15.09 -18.76
C MET A 476 1.19 14.39 -19.20
N LEU A 477 2.14 15.15 -19.73
CA LEU A 477 3.39 14.62 -20.25
C LEU A 477 4.57 15.13 -19.43
N ASP A 478 5.30 14.20 -18.84
CA ASP A 478 6.63 14.43 -18.30
C ASP A 478 7.68 14.11 -19.37
N ILE A 479 8.70 14.96 -19.46
CA ILE A 479 9.83 14.80 -20.37
C ILE A 479 11.06 14.65 -19.51
N LYS A 480 11.60 13.42 -19.47
CA LYS A 480 12.83 13.11 -18.74
C LYS A 480 13.96 14.05 -19.18
N ASP A 481 14.75 14.50 -18.20
CA ASP A 481 15.91 15.40 -18.39
C ASP A 481 15.59 16.77 -19.01
N SER A 482 14.32 17.19 -18.98
CA SER A 482 13.90 18.53 -19.40
C SER A 482 14.21 19.57 -18.32
N ASN A 483 14.71 20.73 -18.75
CA ASN A 483 14.90 21.92 -17.91
C ASN A 483 13.74 22.93 -18.05
N HIS A 484 12.67 22.56 -18.76
CA HIS A 484 11.50 23.43 -18.90
C HIS A 484 10.73 23.55 -17.58
N PRO A 485 10.01 24.66 -17.34
CA PRO A 485 9.11 24.75 -16.20
C PRO A 485 8.10 23.61 -16.22
N ASN A 486 7.78 23.08 -15.03
CA ASN A 486 6.85 21.98 -14.88
C ASN A 486 5.96 22.19 -13.64
N TRP A 487 4.92 21.36 -13.57
CA TRP A 487 4.08 21.18 -12.39
C TRP A 487 4.15 19.71 -11.99
N GLU A 488 4.69 19.42 -10.80
CA GLU A 488 4.85 18.05 -10.30
C GLU A 488 5.55 17.12 -11.32
N GLY A 489 6.54 17.63 -12.07
CA GLY A 489 7.24 16.92 -13.15
C GLY A 489 6.60 17.08 -14.54
N PHE A 490 5.32 17.41 -14.63
CA PHE A 490 4.63 17.51 -15.93
C PHE A 490 4.90 18.82 -16.66
N HIS A 491 5.34 18.70 -17.91
CA HIS A 491 5.72 19.80 -18.78
C HIS A 491 4.61 20.23 -19.73
N PHE A 492 3.79 19.28 -20.18
CA PHE A 492 2.66 19.54 -21.07
C PHE A 492 1.36 18.96 -20.52
N LEU A 493 0.27 19.64 -20.82
CA LEU A 493 -1.09 19.21 -20.54
C LEU A 493 -1.91 19.28 -21.83
N VAL A 494 -2.57 18.19 -22.17
CA VAL A 494 -3.43 18.07 -23.34
C VAL A 494 -4.88 17.96 -22.91
N ASN A 495 -5.78 18.60 -23.66
CA ASN A 495 -7.23 18.49 -23.50
C ASN A 495 -7.83 19.12 -22.24
N ARG A 496 -7.17 20.13 -21.66
CA ARG A 496 -7.78 20.95 -20.59
C ARG A 496 -8.81 21.94 -21.12
N GLN A 497 -8.56 22.50 -22.30
CA GLN A 497 -9.48 23.38 -23.01
C GLN A 497 -9.90 22.70 -24.33
N SER A 498 -11.17 22.33 -24.47
CA SER A 498 -11.69 21.74 -25.71
C SER A 498 -12.12 22.84 -26.67
N SER A 499 -11.61 22.81 -27.90
CA SER A 499 -11.92 23.81 -28.94
C SER A 499 -12.92 23.30 -29.99
N THR A 500 -12.82 22.03 -30.42
CA THR A 500 -13.71 21.43 -31.44
C THR A 500 -13.87 19.90 -31.23
N PRO A 501 -14.78 19.21 -31.96
CA PRO A 501 -14.93 17.75 -31.87
C PRO A 501 -13.74 16.90 -32.34
N SER A 502 -12.75 17.50 -33.01
CA SER A 502 -11.61 16.78 -33.60
C SER A 502 -10.25 17.39 -33.23
N GLU A 503 -10.25 18.51 -32.50
CA GLU A 503 -9.04 19.26 -32.17
C GLU A 503 -9.14 19.79 -30.73
N THR A 504 -8.07 19.57 -29.97
CA THR A 504 -7.97 19.92 -28.57
C THR A 504 -6.71 20.74 -28.27
N SER A 505 -6.66 21.37 -27.10
CA SER A 505 -5.52 22.18 -26.67
C SER A 505 -4.30 21.35 -26.30
N ILE A 506 -3.12 21.90 -26.63
CA ILE A 506 -1.84 21.56 -26.00
C ILE A 506 -1.40 22.78 -25.20
N GLU A 507 -1.07 22.59 -23.94
CA GLU A 507 -0.58 23.65 -23.07
C GLU A 507 0.78 23.26 -22.48
N SER A 508 1.72 24.21 -22.45
CA SER A 508 3.00 24.07 -21.77
C SER A 508 2.93 24.67 -20.37
N CYS A 509 3.58 24.03 -19.41
CA CYS A 509 3.70 24.56 -18.06
C CYS A 509 4.64 25.76 -18.01
N ALA A 510 4.23 26.81 -17.29
CA ALA A 510 5.04 27.99 -16.97
C ALA A 510 5.52 27.98 -15.51
N GLY A 511 5.48 26.80 -14.86
CA GLY A 511 5.82 26.57 -13.46
C GLY A 511 4.60 26.64 -12.54
N GLN A 512 4.53 25.74 -11.55
CA GLN A 512 3.34 25.56 -10.70
C GLN A 512 2.10 25.25 -11.55
N TRP A 513 0.88 25.35 -11.01
CA TRP A 513 -0.35 25.14 -11.79
C TRP A 513 -0.66 26.32 -12.73
N ASN A 514 0.24 26.60 -13.67
CA ASN A 514 0.15 27.67 -14.65
C ASN A 514 0.41 27.12 -16.06
N TRP A 515 -0.65 27.00 -16.85
CA TRP A 515 -0.64 26.37 -18.16
C TRP A 515 -0.90 27.43 -19.25
N GLN A 516 -0.03 27.47 -20.26
CA GLN A 516 -0.09 28.42 -21.37
C GLN A 516 -0.28 27.67 -22.69
N SER A 517 -1.08 28.22 -23.60
CA SER A 517 -1.31 27.61 -24.91
C SER A 517 0.02 27.42 -25.67
N ALA A 518 0.27 26.19 -26.08
CA ALA A 518 1.45 25.78 -26.86
C ALA A 518 1.06 25.28 -28.27
N GLY A 519 -0.23 25.08 -28.53
CA GLY A 519 -0.75 24.67 -29.82
C GLY A 519 -2.02 23.84 -29.66
N THR A 520 -2.26 22.98 -30.65
CA THR A 520 -3.41 22.09 -30.71
C THR A 520 -3.00 20.69 -31.15
N ALA A 521 -3.80 19.70 -30.75
CA ALA A 521 -3.65 18.30 -31.11
C ALA A 521 -4.94 17.80 -31.76
N ASN A 522 -4.83 16.95 -32.77
CA ASN A 522 -5.97 16.22 -33.29
C ASN A 522 -6.32 15.08 -32.33
N TYR A 523 -7.62 14.82 -32.13
CA TYR A 523 -8.08 13.67 -31.36
C TYR A 523 -9.31 13.03 -32.00
N ARG A 524 -9.55 11.77 -31.63
CA ARG A 524 -10.73 11.00 -32.02
C ARG A 524 -11.18 10.15 -30.83
N VAL A 525 -12.50 10.00 -30.68
CA VAL A 525 -13.17 9.11 -29.71
C VAL A 525 -13.82 7.97 -30.47
#